data_AF-A0A9D9W433-F1
#
_entry.id   AF-A0A9D9W433-F1
#
_cell.length_a   1.000
_cell.length_b   1.000
_cell.length_c   1.000
_cell.angle_alpha   90.00
_cell.angle_beta   90.00
_cell.angle_gamma   90.00
#
_symmetry.space_group_name_H-M   'P 1'
#
loop_
_entity.id
_entity.type
_entity.pdbx_description
1 polymer ?
#
loop_
_entity_poly.entity_id
_entity_poly.type
_entity_poly.pdbx_seq_one_letter_code
_entity_poly.pdbx_strand_id
1 'polypeptide(L)'
;TLIKDVGNGTYAFYLVDLNRTNFDKKLTFEERMKNFSKLTSSEAVIRIMSDEYANLSGENSEKVFRAMWSATQEFQEQYYRKKRWKKKLKFWKK
;
A
#
# COMPACT_ATOMS: atom_id res chain seq x y z
N THR A 1 4.74 15.28 -14.72
CA THR A 1 5.76 14.91 -15.72
C THR A 1 7.13 15.40 -15.25
N LEU A 2 8.09 14.54 -14.93
CA LEU A 2 9.50 14.93 -14.80
C LEU A 2 10.09 15.16 -16.21
N ILE A 3 11.04 16.07 -16.36
CA ILE A 3 11.76 16.32 -17.61
C ILE A 3 13.25 16.35 -17.27
N LYS A 4 14.08 15.61 -18.00
CA LYS A 4 15.53 15.52 -17.81
C LYS A 4 16.22 16.15 -19.03
N ASP A 5 17.07 17.15 -18.80
CA ASP A 5 17.98 17.67 -19.82
C ASP A 5 19.11 16.66 -20.05
N VAL A 6 19.33 16.27 -21.31
CA VAL A 6 20.38 15.32 -21.71
C VAL A 6 21.47 15.98 -22.55
N GLY A 7 21.42 17.31 -22.74
CA GLY A 7 22.37 18.09 -23.53
C GLY A 7 22.05 18.12 -25.03
N ASN A 8 22.78 18.97 -25.77
CA ASN A 8 22.68 19.15 -27.23
C ASN A 8 21.27 19.47 -27.76
N GLY A 9 20.51 20.28 -27.01
CA GLY A 9 19.14 20.66 -27.40
C GLY A 9 18.12 19.51 -27.33
N THR A 10 18.46 18.40 -26.66
CA THR A 10 17.59 17.23 -26.50
C THR A 10 17.08 17.14 -25.06
N TYR A 11 15.78 16.88 -24.90
CA TYR A 11 15.10 16.73 -23.60
C TYR A 11 14.36 15.39 -23.52
N ALA A 12 14.44 14.73 -22.37
CA ALA A 12 13.70 13.50 -22.06
C ALA A 12 12.49 13.83 -21.16
N PHE A 13 11.28 13.46 -21.58
CA PHE A 13 10.03 13.68 -20.84
C PHE A 13 9.58 12.39 -20.11
N TYR A 14 9.08 12.52 -18.88
CA TYR A 14 8.62 11.42 -18.02
C TYR A 14 7.28 11.81 -17.40
N LEU A 15 6.14 11.21 -17.74
CA LEU A 15 4.87 11.56 -17.08
C LEU A 15 4.79 10.99 -15.65
N VAL A 16 5.16 11.78 -14.64
CA VAL A 16 5.00 11.43 -13.22
C VAL A 16 3.88 12.26 -12.58
N ASP A 17 2.84 11.58 -12.09
CA ASP A 17 1.79 12.12 -11.22
C ASP A 17 2.20 11.84 -9.75
N LEU A 18 2.78 12.85 -9.09
CA LEU A 18 3.26 12.75 -7.71
C LEU A 18 2.17 13.08 -6.68
N ASN A 19 0.90 13.24 -7.08
CA ASN A 19 -0.21 13.72 -6.23
C ASN A 19 -0.69 12.74 -5.14
N ARG A 20 0.15 11.83 -4.62
CA ARG A 20 -0.28 10.80 -3.66
C ARG A 20 0.44 10.81 -2.32
N THR A 21 1.53 11.57 -2.14
CA THR A 21 2.29 11.55 -0.89
C THR A 21 2.33 12.94 -0.25
N ASN A 22 1.60 13.12 0.85
CA ASN A 22 1.68 14.31 1.71
C ASN A 22 2.54 13.96 2.92
N PHE A 23 3.80 14.43 2.92
CA PHE A 23 4.77 14.17 3.99
C PHE A 23 4.58 15.07 5.21
N ASP A 24 3.87 16.19 5.06
CA ASP A 24 3.57 17.12 6.15
C ASP A 24 2.42 16.62 7.04
N LYS A 25 1.65 15.64 6.55
CA LYS A 25 0.60 15.00 7.32
C LYS A 25 1.18 13.99 8.32
N LYS A 26 1.01 14.27 9.61
CA LYS A 26 1.16 13.26 10.66
C LYS A 26 0.08 12.19 10.50
N LEU A 27 0.51 10.95 10.31
CA LEU A 27 -0.37 9.80 10.17
C LEU A 27 -0.72 9.22 11.55
N THR A 28 -1.99 8.85 11.75
CA THR A 28 -2.37 8.08 12.94
C THR A 28 -1.76 6.68 12.89
N PHE A 29 -1.75 5.97 14.02
CA PHE A 29 -1.30 4.57 14.04
C PHE A 29 -2.05 3.72 13.00
N GLU A 30 -3.37 3.82 12.95
CA GLU A 30 -4.22 3.06 12.04
C GLU A 30 -3.94 3.40 10.57
N GLU A 31 -3.73 4.68 10.27
CA GLU A 31 -3.35 5.12 8.91
C GLU A 31 -1.98 4.55 8.51
N ARG A 32 -1.01 4.52 9.44
CA ARG A 32 0.31 3.90 9.20
C ARG A 32 0.14 2.42 8.89
N MET A 33 -0.59 1.66 9.71
CA MET A 33 -0.83 0.23 9.48
C MET A 33 -1.57 -0.05 8.18
N LYS A 34 -2.55 0.79 7.85
CA LYS A 34 -3.29 0.71 6.58
C LYS A 34 -2.41 0.97 5.36
N ASN A 35 -1.38 1.81 5.48
CA ASN A 35 -0.44 2.01 4.38
C ASN A 35 0.39 0.76 4.07
N PHE A 36 0.80 0.00 5.11
CA PHE A 36 1.52 -1.26 4.94
C PHE A 36 0.69 -2.34 4.20
N SER A 37 -0.64 -2.32 4.33
CA SER A 37 -1.54 -3.28 3.65
C SER A 37 -1.40 -3.34 2.12
N LYS A 38 -0.81 -2.30 1.51
CA LYS A 38 -0.60 -2.20 0.06
C LYS A 38 0.71 -2.84 -0.42
N LEU A 39 1.61 -3.21 0.50
CA LEU A 39 2.95 -3.71 0.14
C LEU A 39 2.96 -5.23 -0.12
N THR A 40 2.26 -6.00 0.70
CA THR A 40 2.28 -7.48 0.62
C THR A 40 1.02 -8.09 1.21
N SER A 41 0.67 -9.28 0.72
CA SER A 41 -0.39 -10.13 1.24
C SER A 41 0.12 -11.29 2.12
N SER A 42 1.45 -11.46 2.23
CA SER A 42 2.08 -12.56 2.95
C SER A 42 2.18 -12.26 4.45
N GLU A 43 1.58 -13.14 5.27
CA GLU A 43 1.63 -13.04 6.73
C GLU A 43 3.06 -13.11 7.26
N ALA A 44 3.89 -13.99 6.70
CA ALA A 44 5.30 -14.14 7.10
C ALA A 44 6.09 -12.84 6.89
N VAL A 45 5.87 -12.16 5.75
CA VAL A 45 6.51 -10.86 5.47
C VAL A 45 5.97 -9.79 6.41
N ILE A 46 4.67 -9.81 6.72
CA ILE A 46 4.06 -8.87 7.65
C ILE A 46 4.61 -9.01 9.06
N ARG A 47 4.90 -10.23 9.51
CA ARG A 47 5.53 -10.47 10.81
C ARG A 47 6.92 -9.83 10.91
N ILE A 48 7.75 -10.04 9.88
CA ILE A 48 9.08 -9.41 9.80
C ILE A 48 8.95 -7.88 9.79
N MET A 49 8.06 -7.33 8.96
CA MET A 49 7.86 -5.88 8.88
C MET A 49 7.33 -5.28 10.18
N SER A 50 6.42 -5.97 10.87
CA SER A 50 5.86 -5.47 12.13
C SER A 50 6.90 -5.44 13.25
N ASP A 51 7.77 -6.45 13.32
CA ASP A 51 8.88 -6.49 14.28
C ASP A 51 9.83 -5.31 14.06
N GLU A 52 10.29 -5.11 12.82
CA GLU A 52 11.18 -4.00 12.48
C GLU A 52 10.52 -2.64 12.68
N TYR A 53 9.25 -2.50 12.29
CA TYR A 53 8.51 -1.27 12.45
C TYR A 53 8.28 -0.91 13.92
N ALA A 54 7.98 -1.91 14.76
CA ALA A 54 7.79 -1.72 16.19
C ALA A 54 9.07 -1.21 16.86
N ASN A 55 10.23 -1.79 16.51
CA ASN A 55 11.53 -1.33 16.99
C ASN A 55 11.80 0.14 16.64
N LEU A 56 11.51 0.55 15.39
CA LEU A 56 11.73 1.92 14.93
C LEU A 56 10.73 2.93 15.51
N SER A 57 9.50 2.50 15.79
CA SER A 57 8.43 3.37 16.29
C SER A 57 8.32 3.40 17.81
N GLY A 58 9.04 2.52 18.52
CA GLY A 58 8.93 2.35 19.96
C GLY A 58 7.59 1.71 20.39
N GLU A 59 6.93 0.99 19.48
CA GLU A 59 5.64 0.35 19.73
C GLU A 59 5.78 -1.13 20.09
N ASN A 60 4.72 -1.73 20.61
CA ASN A 60 4.71 -3.17 20.90
C ASN A 60 4.55 -3.98 19.59
N SER A 61 5.47 -4.91 19.33
CA SER A 61 5.44 -5.69 18.08
C SER A 61 4.14 -6.46 17.86
N GLU A 62 3.60 -7.13 18.88
CA GLU A 62 2.36 -7.90 18.74
C GLU A 62 1.17 -6.99 18.40
N LYS A 63 1.11 -5.78 18.98
CA LYS A 63 0.10 -4.77 18.63
C LYS A 63 0.24 -4.33 17.17
N VAL A 64 1.45 -4.04 16.73
CA VAL A 64 1.76 -3.64 15.34
C VAL A 64 1.38 -4.75 14.37
N PHE A 65 1.81 -5.99 14.65
CA PHE A 65 1.51 -7.17 13.83
C PHE A 65 0.01 -7.34 13.63
N ARG A 66 -0.77 -7.36 14.72
CA ARG A 66 -2.23 -7.52 14.64
C ARG A 66 -2.89 -6.44 13.81
N ALA A 67 -2.46 -5.19 13.99
CA ALA A 67 -3.02 -4.07 13.25
C ALA A 67 -2.65 -4.10 11.76
N MET A 68 -1.38 -4.39 11.42
CA MET A 68 -0.95 -4.57 10.03
C MET A 68 -1.65 -5.75 9.36
N TRP A 69 -1.80 -6.86 10.08
CA TRP A 69 -2.44 -8.06 9.55
C TRP A 69 -3.93 -7.85 9.29
N SER A 70 -4.65 -7.26 10.26
CA SER A 70 -6.06 -6.89 10.09
C SER A 70 -6.26 -5.97 8.89
N ALA A 71 -5.45 -4.91 8.78
CA ALA A 71 -5.53 -3.98 7.65
C ALA A 71 -5.25 -4.66 6.31
N THR A 72 -4.30 -5.60 6.28
CA THR A 72 -4.00 -6.42 5.09
C THR A 72 -5.16 -7.33 4.70
N GLN A 73 -5.77 -8.02 5.67
CA GLN A 73 -6.91 -8.89 5.41
C GLN A 73 -8.12 -8.10 4.89
N GLU A 74 -8.43 -6.95 5.48
CA GLU A 74 -9.49 -6.06 4.99
C GLU A 74 -9.24 -5.57 3.56
N PHE A 75 -8.00 -5.22 3.24
CA PHE A 75 -7.62 -4.80 1.88
C PHE A 75 -7.82 -5.93 0.87
N GLN A 76 -7.36 -7.14 1.20
CA GLN A 76 -7.55 -8.32 0.35
C GLN A 76 -9.02 -8.68 0.17
N GLU A 77 -9.80 -8.62 1.24
CA GLU A 77 -11.22 -8.97 1.20
C GLU A 77 -12.02 -8.02 0.30
N GLN A 78 -11.66 -6.73 0.22
CA GLN A 78 -12.27 -5.82 -0.75
C GLN A 78 -12.04 -6.26 -2.20
N TYR A 79 -10.84 -6.74 -2.53
CA TYR A 79 -10.52 -7.29 -3.84
C TYR A 79 -11.31 -8.57 -4.13
N TYR A 80 -11.29 -9.53 -3.19
CA TYR A 80 -12.00 -10.80 -3.35
C TYR A 80 -13.52 -10.62 -3.41
N ARG A 81 -14.08 -9.71 -2.62
CA ARG A 81 -15.49 -9.33 -2.68
C ARG A 81 -15.87 -8.87 -4.08
N LYS A 82 -15.12 -7.92 -4.67
CA LYS A 82 -15.36 -7.47 -6.05
C LYS A 82 -15.31 -8.62 -7.05
N LYS A 83 -14.34 -9.54 -6.92
CA LYS A 83 -14.21 -10.73 -7.77
C LYS A 83 -15.43 -11.66 -7.63
N ARG A 84 -15.93 -11.89 -6.40
CA ARG A 84 -17.13 -12.72 -6.14
C ARG A 84 -18.39 -12.10 -6.75
N TRP A 85 -18.60 -10.80 -6.58
CA TRP A 85 -19.72 -10.07 -7.21
C TRP A 85 -19.72 -10.18 -8.73
N LYS A 86 -18.55 -9.95 -9.33
CA LYS A 86 -18.31 -10.08 -10.76
C LYS A 86 -18.65 -11.48 -11.30
N LYS A 87 -18.27 -12.54 -10.57
CA LYS A 87 -18.65 -13.93 -10.90
C LYS A 87 -20.15 -14.18 -10.81
N LYS A 88 -20.82 -13.64 -9.78
CA LYS A 88 -22.29 -13.81 -9.60
C LYS A 88 -23.08 -13.13 -10.72
N LEU A 89 -22.72 -11.91 -11.08
CA LEU A 89 -23.43 -11.11 -12.08
C LEU A 89 -23.16 -11.58 -13.52
N LYS A 90 -22.18 -12.46 -13.74
CA LYS A 90 -21.81 -13.01 -15.07
C LYS A 90 -21.75 -11.94 -16.19
N PHE A 91 -21.31 -10.72 -15.90
CA PHE A 91 -21.29 -9.61 -16.86
C PHE A 91 -20.48 -9.88 -18.15
N TRP A 92 -19.68 -10.94 -18.15
CA TRP A 92 -18.89 -11.47 -19.26
C TRP A 92 -19.56 -12.61 -20.05
N LYS A 93 -20.72 -13.13 -19.60
CA LYS A 93 -21.54 -14.02 -20.40
C LYS A 93 -22.63 -13.18 -21.06
N LYS A 94 -22.40 -12.81 -22.33
CA LYS A 94 -23.48 -12.66 -23.30
C LYS A 94 -23.90 -14.05 -23.76
#